data_AF-A0A4R8EZH9-F1
#
_entry.id   AF-A0A4R8EZH9-F1
#
_cell.length_a   1.000
_cell.length_b   1.000
_cell.length_c   1.000
_cell.angle_alpha   90.00
_cell.angle_beta   90.00
_cell.angle_gamma   90.00
#
_symmetry.space_group_name_H-M   'P 1'
#
loop_
_entity.id
_entity.type
_entity.pdbx_description
1 polymer ?
#
loop_
_entity_poly.entity_id
_entity_poly.type
_entity_poly.pdbx_seq_one_letter_code
_entity_poly.pdbx_strand_id
1 'polypeptide(L)'
;MSSVLPGTQTRALECVAEKFVVDFARNSGISREPWRTQQSKAYYQRLTGEFIGQSQLQKWAVDEVLLEKPEVMLAMLGHLCQRVAKKHYAIEKVYESISAIALASARVTNDASEARRQLVQVQQQLAQRVGNLETQLQGTDLTHLGFVHCEQVFARWQAGHYFTFSPAGRCYVALQELYWGAFGDALRFGRLSQATELIEQARALAISQLARDVNASARTRHYYYEWLMFPSTAGMMESKEALAWLGDDCDSEHQPVSFATTQTHQGVSLGMPRICSAMRLGSAMVDEVFIDGRFAK
;
A
#
# COMPACT_ATOMS: atom_id res chain seq x y z
N MET A 1 20.54 -14.28 -19.73
CA MET A 1 19.30 -14.72 -19.07
C MET A 1 19.56 -14.70 -17.57
N SER A 2 19.32 -13.55 -16.94
CA SER A 2 19.58 -13.38 -15.52
C SER A 2 18.46 -14.05 -14.73
N SER A 3 18.78 -15.08 -13.96
CA SER A 3 17.88 -15.69 -13.00
C SER A 3 17.55 -14.66 -11.92
N VAL A 4 16.43 -13.98 -12.09
CA VAL A 4 15.81 -13.15 -11.08
C VAL A 4 15.49 -14.07 -9.90
N LEU A 5 16.10 -13.80 -8.75
CA LEU A 5 15.86 -14.54 -7.51
C LEU A 5 14.34 -14.54 -7.21
N PRO A 6 13.74 -15.69 -6.85
CA PRO A 6 12.35 -15.73 -6.41
C PRO A 6 12.19 -14.84 -5.17
N GLY A 7 11.41 -13.76 -5.27
CA GLY A 7 11.27 -12.73 -4.22
C GLY A 7 11.69 -11.31 -4.61
N THR A 8 11.57 -10.92 -5.89
CA THR A 8 12.07 -9.60 -6.33
C THR A 8 11.10 -8.80 -7.20
N GLN A 9 9.93 -9.33 -7.57
CA GLN A 9 9.06 -8.61 -8.50
C GLN A 9 8.10 -7.66 -7.77
N THR A 10 7.47 -8.10 -6.67
CA THR A 10 6.49 -7.27 -5.96
C THR A 10 7.15 -6.23 -5.07
N ARG A 11 8.39 -6.46 -4.64
CA ARG A 11 9.22 -5.45 -3.94
C ARG A 11 9.48 -4.20 -4.79
N ALA A 12 9.47 -4.32 -6.12
CA ALA A 12 9.69 -3.18 -7.00
C ALA A 12 8.50 -2.19 -7.02
N LEU A 13 7.34 -2.61 -6.49
CA LEU A 13 6.16 -1.75 -6.35
C LEU A 13 6.41 -0.71 -5.25
N GLU A 14 6.19 0.56 -5.55
CA GLU A 14 6.43 1.63 -4.58
C GLU A 14 5.42 1.52 -3.43
N CYS A 15 4.14 1.24 -3.74
CA CYS A 15 3.10 1.01 -2.74
C CYS A 15 3.43 -0.08 -1.71
N VAL A 16 4.17 -1.13 -2.10
CA VAL A 16 4.59 -2.20 -1.17
C VAL A 16 5.60 -1.66 -0.16
N ALA A 17 6.58 -0.89 -0.62
CA ALA A 17 7.58 -0.28 0.25
C ALA A 17 6.93 0.69 1.25
N GLU A 18 6.00 1.54 0.77
CA GLU A 18 5.32 2.52 1.61
C GLU A 18 4.41 1.86 2.65
N LYS A 19 3.54 0.92 2.25
CA LYS A 19 2.67 0.18 3.18
C LYS A 19 3.50 -0.61 4.19
N PHE A 20 4.65 -1.16 3.80
CA PHE A 20 5.48 -1.97 4.69
C PHE A 20 5.98 -1.17 5.89
N VAL A 21 6.45 0.06 5.67
CA VAL A 21 6.94 0.91 6.77
C VAL A 21 5.79 1.33 7.68
N VAL A 22 4.60 1.59 7.13
CA VAL A 22 3.40 1.91 7.92
C VAL A 22 2.98 0.72 8.79
N ASP A 23 2.89 -0.47 8.21
CA ASP A 23 2.53 -1.70 8.94
C ASP A 23 3.62 -2.07 9.95
N PHE A 24 4.90 -1.80 9.66
CA PHE A 24 5.99 -1.99 10.60
C PHE A 24 5.80 -1.09 11.84
N ALA A 25 5.49 0.19 11.64
CA ALA A 25 5.22 1.11 12.75
C ALA A 25 3.99 0.68 13.57
N ARG A 26 2.91 0.26 12.90
CA ARG A 26 1.68 -0.18 13.56
C ARG A 26 1.90 -1.45 14.40
N ASN A 27 2.63 -2.43 13.88
CA ASN A 27 2.92 -3.69 14.54
C ASN A 27 4.02 -3.60 15.62
N SER A 28 4.70 -2.46 15.73
CA SER A 28 5.71 -2.19 16.77
C SER A 28 5.12 -1.61 18.07
N GLY A 29 3.81 -1.32 18.09
CA GLY A 29 3.13 -0.71 19.23
C GLY A 29 2.63 -1.70 20.30
N ILE A 30 2.08 -1.13 21.38
CA ILE A 30 1.53 -1.86 22.54
C ILE A 30 0.29 -2.70 22.16
N SER A 31 -0.47 -2.24 21.17
CA SER A 31 -1.61 -2.97 20.62
C SER A 31 -1.25 -3.45 19.21
N ARG A 32 -0.51 -4.56 19.11
CA ARG A 32 -0.28 -5.23 17.82
C ARG A 32 -1.63 -5.56 17.20
N GLU A 33 -1.90 -5.09 15.98
CA GLU A 33 -3.10 -5.52 15.28
C GLU A 33 -2.94 -6.99 14.88
N PRO A 34 -3.96 -7.84 15.12
CA PRO A 34 -3.90 -9.21 14.66
C PRO A 34 -3.86 -9.22 13.13
N TRP A 35 -2.90 -9.94 12.56
CA TRP A 35 -2.84 -10.21 11.13
C TRP A 35 -4.17 -10.80 10.67
N ARG A 36 -4.83 -10.18 9.69
CA ARG A 36 -6.13 -10.67 9.19
C ARG A 36 -6.03 -12.05 8.56
N THR A 37 -4.87 -12.40 7.99
CA THR A 37 -4.63 -13.71 7.38
C THR A 37 -3.20 -14.20 7.63
N GLN A 38 -3.01 -15.52 7.65
CA GLN A 38 -1.69 -16.14 7.77
C GLN A 38 -0.79 -15.85 6.55
N GLN A 39 -1.39 -15.67 5.37
CA GLN A 39 -0.68 -15.33 4.13
C GLN A 39 -0.08 -13.93 4.21
N SER A 40 -0.87 -12.95 4.66
CA SER A 40 -0.42 -11.56 4.87
C SER A 40 0.74 -11.49 5.88
N LYS A 41 0.63 -12.26 6.97
CA LYS A 41 1.71 -12.38 7.97
C LYS A 41 2.99 -12.94 7.37
N ALA A 42 2.91 -14.03 6.61
CA ALA A 42 4.08 -14.66 5.99
C ALA A 42 4.75 -13.74 4.95
N TYR A 43 3.94 -13.01 4.17
CA TYR A 43 4.44 -12.03 3.21
C TYR A 43 5.17 -10.88 3.91
N TYR A 44 4.59 -10.32 4.97
CA TYR A 44 5.25 -9.28 5.77
C TYR A 44 6.58 -9.75 6.37
N GLN A 45 6.65 -10.97 6.89
CA GLN A 45 7.89 -11.54 7.44
C GLN A 45 8.98 -11.66 6.37
N ARG A 46 8.61 -11.99 5.13
CA ARG A 46 9.53 -12.00 3.99
C ARG A 46 10.04 -10.59 3.66
N LEU A 47 9.14 -9.61 3.56
CA LEU A 47 9.50 -8.21 3.33
C LEU A 47 10.43 -7.66 4.42
N THR A 48 10.21 -8.08 5.67
CA THR A 48 11.10 -7.75 6.79
C THR A 48 12.54 -8.21 6.48
N GLY A 49 12.70 -9.45 6.02
CA GLY A 49 13.98 -10.00 5.55
C GLY A 49 14.62 -9.20 4.41
N GLU A 50 13.81 -8.74 3.46
CA GLU A 50 14.25 -8.07 2.24
C GLU A 50 14.61 -6.59 2.41
N PHE A 51 13.80 -5.84 3.17
CA PHE A 51 13.99 -4.40 3.35
C PHE A 51 15.00 -4.05 4.43
N ILE A 52 15.05 -4.82 5.51
CA ILE A 52 16.03 -4.63 6.58
C ILE A 52 17.36 -5.30 6.20
N GLY A 53 17.29 -6.41 5.47
CA GLY A 53 18.44 -7.18 5.01
C GLY A 53 18.88 -8.18 6.07
N GLN A 54 19.15 -9.42 5.62
CA GLN A 54 19.54 -10.52 6.50
C GLN A 54 20.78 -10.23 7.35
N SER A 55 21.72 -9.41 6.88
CA SER A 55 22.93 -9.06 7.65
C SER A 55 22.68 -8.03 8.75
N GLN A 56 21.76 -7.08 8.57
CA GLN A 56 21.34 -6.18 9.66
C GLN A 56 20.43 -6.92 10.64
N LEU A 57 19.53 -7.77 10.12
CA LEU A 57 18.79 -8.70 10.96
C LEU A 57 19.75 -9.57 11.77
N GLN A 58 20.79 -10.20 11.22
CA GLN A 58 21.74 -10.99 12.00
C GLN A 58 22.53 -10.17 13.04
N LYS A 59 22.91 -8.93 12.74
CA LYS A 59 23.54 -8.02 13.72
C LYS A 59 22.61 -7.67 14.88
N TRP A 60 21.29 -7.71 14.66
CA TRP A 60 20.28 -7.30 15.63
C TRP A 60 19.48 -8.48 16.23
N ALA A 61 19.48 -9.64 15.57
CA ALA A 61 18.76 -10.88 15.89
C ALA A 61 19.68 -11.91 16.57
N VAL A 62 20.64 -11.43 17.36
CA VAL A 62 21.41 -12.30 18.26
C VAL A 62 20.47 -13.00 19.26
N ASP A 63 19.23 -12.51 19.44
CA ASP A 63 18.08 -13.28 19.94
C ASP A 63 16.75 -12.76 19.34
N GLU A 64 15.78 -13.63 19.11
CA GLU A 64 14.40 -13.26 18.72
C GLU A 64 13.73 -12.36 19.79
N VAL A 65 14.18 -12.47 21.05
CA VAL A 65 13.83 -11.63 22.20
C VAL A 65 14.28 -10.17 22.04
N LEU A 66 15.31 -9.89 21.24
CA LEU A 66 15.81 -8.52 21.00
C LEU A 66 14.92 -7.72 20.03
N LEU A 67 14.21 -8.37 19.10
CA LEU A 67 13.23 -7.69 18.24
C LEU A 67 12.00 -7.21 19.02
N GLU A 68 11.76 -7.75 20.22
CA GLU A 68 10.71 -7.26 21.11
C GLU A 68 11.14 -6.05 21.94
N LYS A 69 12.43 -5.70 21.94
CA LYS A 69 12.91 -4.51 22.65
C LYS A 69 12.50 -3.24 21.91
N PRO A 70 11.84 -2.29 22.60
CA PRO A 70 11.33 -1.07 21.96
C PRO A 70 12.44 -0.23 21.33
N GLU A 71 13.65 -0.24 21.89
CA GLU A 71 14.80 0.50 21.37
C GLU A 71 15.22 0.01 19.97
N VAL A 72 15.21 -1.32 19.77
CA VAL A 72 15.58 -1.94 18.49
C VAL A 72 14.51 -1.65 17.44
N MET A 73 13.23 -1.77 17.80
CA MET A 73 12.13 -1.45 16.89
C MET A 73 12.14 0.03 16.46
N LEU A 74 12.43 0.95 17.38
CA LEU A 74 12.51 2.38 17.08
C LEU A 74 13.70 2.73 16.18
N ALA A 75 14.87 2.13 16.44
CA ALA A 75 16.03 2.28 15.56
C ALA A 75 15.76 1.74 14.15
N MET A 76 15.07 0.59 14.06
CA MET A 76 14.65 0.00 12.79
C MET A 76 13.70 0.92 12.03
N LEU A 77 12.70 1.44 12.71
CA LEU A 77 11.72 2.33 12.10
C LEU A 77 12.39 3.60 11.56
N GLY A 78 13.32 4.19 12.33
CA GLY A 78 14.12 5.31 11.85
C GLY A 78 14.88 5.00 10.56
N HIS A 79 15.49 3.81 10.47
CA HIS A 79 16.18 3.34 9.27
C HIS A 79 15.24 3.15 8.07
N LEU A 80 14.09 2.50 8.30
CA LEU A 80 13.08 2.23 7.27
C LEU A 80 12.47 3.53 6.74
N CYS A 81 12.16 4.49 7.61
CA CYS A 81 11.72 5.80 7.16
C CYS A 81 12.79 6.47 6.31
N GLN A 82 14.07 6.42 6.67
CA GLN A 82 15.15 7.06 5.90
C GLN A 82 15.39 6.42 4.53
N ARG A 83 15.27 5.09 4.39
CA ARG A 83 15.72 4.37 3.19
C ARG A 83 14.61 3.77 2.33
N VAL A 84 13.47 3.45 2.93
CA VAL A 84 12.40 2.69 2.28
C VAL A 84 11.22 3.62 1.97
N ALA A 85 10.58 4.19 2.99
CA ALA A 85 9.44 5.07 2.79
C ALA A 85 9.90 6.44 2.26
N LYS A 86 9.29 6.88 1.16
CA LYS A 86 9.63 8.13 0.48
C LYS A 86 8.44 9.06 0.35
N LYS A 87 7.21 8.55 0.41
CA LYS A 87 6.00 9.34 0.16
C LYS A 87 5.51 10.01 1.43
N HIS A 88 4.90 11.18 1.29
CA HIS A 88 4.37 11.96 2.42
C HIS A 88 3.43 11.13 3.29
N TYR A 89 2.43 10.51 2.66
CA TYR A 89 1.37 9.79 3.35
C TYR A 89 1.89 8.65 4.25
N ALA A 90 2.92 7.92 3.81
CA ALA A 90 3.50 6.85 4.62
C ALA A 90 4.20 7.41 5.87
N ILE A 91 5.00 8.46 5.71
CA ILE A 91 5.71 9.10 6.83
C ILE A 91 4.72 9.72 7.83
N GLU A 92 3.63 10.32 7.34
CA GLU A 92 2.54 10.83 8.17
C GLU A 92 1.87 9.72 8.99
N LYS A 93 1.52 8.58 8.38
CA LYS A 93 0.92 7.44 9.11
C LYS A 93 1.86 6.80 10.12
N VAL A 94 3.15 6.77 9.83
CA VAL A 94 4.18 6.35 10.79
C VAL A 94 4.25 7.33 11.96
N TYR A 95 4.24 8.64 11.67
CA TYR A 95 4.23 9.68 12.70
C TYR A 95 3.00 9.62 13.62
N GLU A 96 1.81 9.42 13.06
CA GLU A 96 0.57 9.21 13.83
C GLU A 96 0.70 7.99 14.76
N SER A 97 1.19 6.86 14.23
CA SER A 97 1.37 5.62 14.99
C SER A 97 2.34 5.82 16.16
N ILE A 98 3.48 6.47 15.91
CA ILE A 98 4.49 6.74 16.94
C ILE A 98 3.99 7.75 17.97
N SER A 99 3.24 8.76 17.55
CA SER A 99 2.62 9.73 18.45
C SER A 99 1.60 9.06 19.38
N ALA A 100 0.80 8.12 18.87
CA ALA A 100 -0.12 7.34 19.69
C ALA A 100 0.63 6.47 20.74
N ILE A 101 1.74 5.83 20.34
CA ILE A 101 2.58 5.05 21.27
C ILE A 101 3.21 5.96 22.33
N ALA A 102 3.69 7.16 21.95
CA ALA A 102 4.27 8.12 22.88
C ALA A 102 3.24 8.63 23.92
N LEU A 103 2.02 8.93 23.48
CA LEU A 103 0.93 9.33 24.36
C LEU A 103 0.53 8.20 25.32
N ALA A 104 0.49 6.95 24.87
CA ALA A 104 0.19 5.80 25.71
C ALA A 104 1.31 5.55 26.75
N SER A 105 2.58 5.60 26.33
CA SER A 105 3.74 5.43 27.20
C SER A 105 3.80 6.47 28.31
N ALA A 106 3.40 7.72 28.00
CA ALA A 106 3.37 8.81 28.97
C ALA A 106 2.44 8.58 30.17
N ARG A 107 1.41 7.73 30.02
CA ARG A 107 0.42 7.44 31.07
C ARG A 107 0.83 6.32 32.03
N VAL A 108 1.84 5.52 31.69
CA VAL A 108 2.14 4.25 32.39
C VAL A 108 3.30 4.37 33.38
N THR A 109 4.24 5.32 33.22
CA THR A 109 5.42 5.44 34.10
C THR A 109 5.84 6.90 34.34
N ASN A 110 6.19 7.22 35.60
CA ASN A 110 6.63 8.55 36.04
C ASN A 110 8.15 8.75 35.96
N ASP A 111 8.92 7.71 35.59
CA ASP A 111 10.37 7.78 35.36
C ASP A 111 10.71 7.73 33.86
N ALA A 112 11.64 8.59 33.43
CA ALA A 112 12.06 8.72 32.04
C ALA A 112 13.02 7.57 31.64
N SER A 113 12.46 6.44 31.21
CA SER A 113 13.25 5.35 30.61
C SER A 113 13.99 5.81 29.34
N GLU A 114 15.13 5.18 29.03
CA GLU A 114 15.89 5.41 27.79
C GLU A 114 15.02 5.20 26.54
N ALA A 115 14.17 4.17 26.54
CA ALA A 115 13.18 3.93 25.48
C ALA A 115 12.27 5.13 25.21
N ARG A 116 11.83 5.83 26.27
CA ARG A 116 10.96 7.02 26.13
C ARG A 116 11.72 8.19 25.49
N ARG A 117 13.01 8.37 25.83
CA ARG A 117 13.87 9.38 25.19
C ARG A 117 14.06 9.09 23.69
N GLN A 118 14.34 7.84 23.32
CA GLN A 118 14.45 7.44 21.92
C GLN A 118 13.13 7.60 21.16
N LEU A 119 12.00 7.26 21.78
CA LEU A 119 10.67 7.41 21.18
C LEU A 119 10.38 8.88 20.85
N VAL A 120 10.63 9.80 21.79
CA VAL A 120 10.47 11.25 21.58
C VAL A 120 11.41 11.75 20.48
N GLN A 121 12.65 11.26 20.44
CA GLN A 121 13.61 11.63 19.39
C GLN A 121 13.12 11.19 18.00
N VAL A 122 12.65 9.95 17.85
CA VAL A 122 12.08 9.45 16.59
C VAL A 122 10.84 10.24 16.20
N GLN A 123 9.96 10.55 17.16
CA GLN A 123 8.78 11.39 16.93
C GLN A 123 9.15 12.78 16.39
N GLN A 124 10.16 13.44 16.98
CA GLN A 124 10.63 14.75 16.52
C GLN A 124 11.23 14.71 15.12
N GLN A 125 12.04 13.68 14.82
CA GLN A 125 12.62 13.49 13.48
C GLN A 125 11.54 13.27 12.41
N LEU A 126 10.51 12.47 12.74
CA LEU A 126 9.37 12.24 11.87
C LEU A 126 8.57 13.53 11.66
N ALA A 127 8.27 14.28 12.73
CA ALA A 127 7.56 15.55 12.63
C ALA A 127 8.30 16.55 11.72
N GLN A 128 9.62 16.69 11.90
CA GLN A 128 10.45 17.54 11.03
C GLN A 128 10.37 17.08 9.57
N ARG A 129 10.41 15.77 9.33
CA ARG A 129 10.33 15.21 7.98
C ARG A 129 8.98 15.42 7.34
N VAL A 130 7.88 15.21 8.06
CA VAL A 130 6.52 15.51 7.59
C VAL A 130 6.45 16.98 7.17
N GLY A 131 6.86 17.91 8.04
CA GLY A 131 6.84 19.34 7.73
C GLY A 131 7.69 19.73 6.51
N ASN A 132 8.86 19.08 6.32
CA ASN A 132 9.67 19.28 5.13
C ASN A 132 8.96 18.82 3.85
N LEU A 133 8.31 17.65 3.89
CA LEU A 133 7.55 17.12 2.75
C LEU A 133 6.32 17.98 2.45
N GLU A 134 5.58 18.42 3.47
CA GLU A 134 4.46 19.34 3.31
C GLU A 134 4.89 20.68 2.67
N THR A 135 6.02 21.24 3.12
CA THR A 135 6.57 22.48 2.54
C THR A 135 6.92 22.29 1.06
N GLN A 136 7.46 21.13 0.69
CA GLN A 136 7.73 20.80 -0.72
C GLN A 136 6.43 20.71 -1.54
N LEU A 137 5.36 20.13 -0.97
CA LEU A 137 4.07 20.00 -1.64
C LEU A 137 3.39 21.37 -1.84
N GLN A 138 3.50 22.30 -0.89
CA GLN A 138 2.91 23.64 -0.98
C GLN A 138 3.45 24.49 -2.15
N GLY A 139 4.72 24.28 -2.54
CA GLY A 139 5.37 24.99 -3.64
C GLY A 139 5.15 24.38 -5.02
N THR A 140 4.37 23.30 -5.13
CA THR A 140 4.33 22.45 -6.33
C THR A 140 2.93 22.43 -6.96
N ASP A 141 2.85 22.34 -8.29
CA ASP A 141 1.59 22.07 -8.99
C ASP A 141 1.20 20.59 -8.81
N LEU A 142 0.49 20.32 -7.72
CA LEU A 142 0.02 18.98 -7.36
C LEU A 142 -0.91 18.38 -8.42
N THR A 143 -1.71 19.21 -9.11
CA THR A 143 -2.65 18.70 -10.12
C THR A 143 -1.87 18.14 -11.29
N HIS A 144 -0.92 18.90 -11.82
CA HIS A 144 -0.04 18.44 -12.89
C HIS A 144 0.73 17.17 -12.49
N LEU A 145 1.34 17.16 -11.30
CA LEU A 145 2.04 15.97 -10.81
C LEU A 145 1.12 14.75 -10.66
N GLY A 146 -0.11 14.95 -10.20
CA GLY A 146 -1.11 13.90 -10.09
C GLY A 146 -1.42 13.27 -11.46
N PHE A 147 -1.62 14.08 -12.49
CA PHE A 147 -1.87 13.61 -13.86
C PHE A 147 -0.66 12.84 -14.42
N VAL A 148 0.54 13.40 -14.31
CA VAL A 148 1.77 12.76 -14.77
C VAL A 148 1.99 11.41 -14.06
N HIS A 149 1.79 11.36 -12.75
CA HIS A 149 1.90 10.12 -11.99
C HIS A 149 0.84 9.09 -12.42
N CYS A 150 -0.40 9.54 -12.66
CA CYS A 150 -1.47 8.70 -13.19
C CYS A 150 -1.06 8.03 -14.50
N GLU A 151 -0.62 8.83 -15.48
CA GLU A 151 -0.19 8.31 -16.78
C GLU A 151 0.99 7.36 -16.67
N GLN A 152 1.99 7.67 -15.82
CA GLN A 152 3.15 6.81 -15.61
C GLN A 152 2.77 5.44 -15.06
N VAL A 153 1.89 5.37 -14.06
CA VAL A 153 1.43 4.10 -13.49
C VAL A 153 0.67 3.27 -14.53
N PHE A 154 -0.24 3.89 -15.27
CA PHE A 154 -0.99 3.18 -16.32
C PHE A 154 -0.14 2.80 -17.53
N ALA A 155 0.93 3.55 -17.83
CA ALA A 155 1.93 3.17 -18.82
C ALA A 155 2.75 1.95 -18.36
N ARG A 156 3.11 1.86 -17.07
CA ARG A 156 3.75 0.65 -16.49
C ARG A 156 2.83 -0.57 -16.59
N TRP A 157 1.54 -0.41 -16.30
CA TRP A 157 0.55 -1.50 -16.53
C TRP A 157 0.57 -1.93 -18.00
N GLN A 158 0.43 -0.99 -18.93
CA GLN A 158 0.42 -1.28 -20.37
C GLN A 158 1.69 -1.99 -20.85
N ALA A 159 2.85 -1.64 -20.28
CA ALA A 159 4.14 -2.24 -20.58
C ALA A 159 4.34 -3.62 -19.93
N GLY A 160 3.36 -4.13 -19.18
CA GLY A 160 3.36 -5.49 -18.64
C GLY A 160 3.94 -5.65 -17.25
N HIS A 161 4.23 -4.55 -16.54
CA HIS A 161 4.86 -4.61 -15.21
C HIS A 161 3.98 -5.30 -14.15
N TYR A 162 2.67 -5.42 -14.38
CA TYR A 162 1.72 -6.05 -13.46
C TYR A 162 1.20 -7.40 -13.98
N PHE A 163 1.79 -7.96 -15.03
CA PHE A 163 1.19 -9.11 -15.72
C PHE A 163 1.15 -10.42 -14.93
N THR A 164 1.85 -10.52 -13.80
CA THR A 164 1.75 -11.64 -12.86
C THR A 164 0.46 -11.63 -12.03
N PHE A 165 -0.24 -10.50 -11.95
CA PHE A 165 -1.54 -10.37 -11.30
C PHE A 165 -2.69 -10.70 -12.28
N SER A 166 -3.85 -11.07 -11.74
CA SER A 166 -5.11 -11.15 -12.49
C SER A 166 -5.52 -9.77 -13.05
N PRO A 167 -6.40 -9.66 -14.07
CA PRO A 167 -6.84 -8.38 -14.60
C PRO A 167 -7.37 -7.40 -13.52
N ALA A 168 -8.19 -7.88 -12.59
CA ALA A 168 -8.64 -7.07 -11.45
C ALA A 168 -7.48 -6.71 -10.51
N GLY A 169 -6.56 -7.65 -10.26
CA GLY A 169 -5.38 -7.43 -9.43
C GLY A 169 -4.44 -6.36 -10.00
N ARG A 170 -4.27 -6.31 -11.32
CA ARG A 170 -3.50 -5.26 -12.03
C ARG A 170 -4.12 -3.89 -11.79
N CYS A 171 -5.45 -3.80 -11.91
CA CYS A 171 -6.20 -2.59 -11.62
C CYS A 171 -5.97 -2.16 -10.17
N TYR A 172 -6.16 -3.06 -9.22
CA TYR A 172 -6.00 -2.76 -7.81
C TYR A 172 -4.58 -2.28 -7.47
N VAL A 173 -3.55 -2.97 -7.97
CA VAL A 173 -2.14 -2.58 -7.76
C VAL A 173 -1.85 -1.21 -8.35
N ALA A 174 -2.31 -0.92 -9.57
CA ALA A 174 -2.16 0.40 -10.18
C ALA A 174 -2.81 1.49 -9.32
N LEU A 175 -4.02 1.26 -8.81
CA LEU A 175 -4.70 2.20 -7.92
C LEU A 175 -3.97 2.36 -6.57
N GLN A 176 -3.35 1.30 -6.04
CA GLN A 176 -2.51 1.39 -4.84
C GLN A 176 -1.24 2.20 -5.10
N GLU A 177 -0.57 2.04 -6.23
CA GLU A 177 0.58 2.89 -6.61
C GLU A 177 0.18 4.37 -6.63
N LEU A 178 -0.99 4.68 -7.20
CA LEU A 178 -1.55 6.04 -7.17
C LEU A 178 -1.88 6.53 -5.76
N TYR A 179 -2.50 5.69 -4.93
CA TYR A 179 -2.90 6.00 -3.56
C TYR A 179 -1.72 6.43 -2.68
N TRP A 180 -0.61 5.72 -2.76
CA TRP A 180 0.59 6.02 -1.97
C TRP A 180 1.45 7.14 -2.58
N GLY A 181 1.33 7.39 -3.88
CA GLY A 181 2.19 8.34 -4.60
C GLY A 181 1.63 9.77 -4.75
N ALA A 182 2.21 10.51 -5.69
CA ALA A 182 1.92 11.93 -5.92
C ALA A 182 0.46 12.19 -6.34
N PHE A 183 -0.19 11.20 -6.97
CA PHE A 183 -1.62 11.26 -7.25
C PHE A 183 -2.44 11.35 -5.95
N GLY A 184 -2.19 10.45 -5.00
CA GLY A 184 -2.83 10.49 -3.68
C GLY A 184 -2.53 11.78 -2.92
N ASP A 185 -1.30 12.30 -3.00
CA ASP A 185 -0.95 13.60 -2.41
C ASP A 185 -1.77 14.74 -3.05
N ALA A 186 -1.95 14.72 -4.38
CA ALA A 186 -2.79 15.68 -5.07
C ALA A 186 -4.27 15.59 -4.64
N LEU A 187 -4.79 14.39 -4.35
CA LEU A 187 -6.14 14.23 -3.80
C LEU A 187 -6.26 14.80 -2.37
N ARG A 188 -5.25 14.56 -1.52
CA ARG A 188 -5.25 15.01 -0.11
C ARG A 188 -5.09 16.52 0.01
N PHE A 189 -4.16 17.10 -0.72
CA PHE A 189 -3.78 18.51 -0.59
C PHE A 189 -4.38 19.43 -1.66
N GLY A 190 -4.86 18.89 -2.78
CA GLY A 190 -5.48 19.66 -3.87
C GLY A 190 -6.91 20.12 -3.58
N ARG A 191 -7.46 20.93 -4.49
CA ARG A 191 -8.86 21.37 -4.43
C ARG A 191 -9.79 20.23 -4.83
N LEU A 192 -11.02 20.26 -4.31
CA LEU A 192 -12.02 19.23 -4.60
C LEU A 192 -12.25 19.03 -6.12
N SER A 193 -12.36 20.12 -6.89
CA SER A 193 -12.57 20.04 -8.35
C SER A 193 -11.40 19.34 -9.07
N GLN A 194 -10.16 19.63 -8.67
CA GLN A 194 -8.95 19.01 -9.22
C GLN A 194 -8.87 17.53 -8.84
N ALA A 195 -9.24 17.20 -7.60
CA ALA A 195 -9.34 15.82 -7.15
C ALA A 195 -10.37 15.03 -7.96
N THR A 196 -11.54 15.62 -8.25
CA THR A 196 -12.55 14.99 -9.11
C THR A 196 -12.03 14.74 -10.53
N GLU A 197 -11.35 15.71 -11.14
CA GLU A 197 -10.75 15.53 -12.47
C GLU A 197 -9.69 14.40 -12.50
N LEU A 198 -8.83 14.34 -11.47
CA LEU A 198 -7.83 13.28 -11.33
C LEU A 198 -8.48 11.90 -11.16
N ILE A 199 -9.53 11.79 -10.34
CA ILE A 199 -10.25 10.52 -10.14
C ILE A 199 -10.92 10.07 -11.45
N GLU A 200 -11.54 10.99 -12.20
CA GLU A 200 -12.13 10.65 -13.50
C GLU A 200 -11.08 10.23 -14.55
N GLN A 201 -9.89 10.82 -14.52
CA GLN A 201 -8.77 10.37 -15.35
C GLN A 201 -8.34 8.94 -14.99
N ALA A 202 -8.13 8.67 -13.70
CA ALA A 202 -7.76 7.33 -13.22
C ALA A 202 -8.84 6.30 -13.60
N ARG A 203 -10.12 6.68 -13.52
CA ARG A 203 -11.27 5.88 -13.95
C ARG A 203 -11.22 5.57 -15.44
N ALA A 204 -11.03 6.57 -16.29
CA ALA A 204 -10.96 6.39 -17.74
C ALA A 204 -9.82 5.44 -18.13
N LEU A 205 -8.64 5.60 -17.52
CA LEU A 205 -7.47 4.76 -17.78
C LEU A 205 -7.66 3.32 -17.25
N ALA A 206 -8.21 3.15 -16.03
CA ALA A 206 -8.51 1.83 -15.47
C ALA A 206 -9.47 1.03 -16.34
N ILE A 207 -10.56 1.65 -16.77
CA ILE A 207 -11.54 1.03 -17.66
C ILE A 207 -10.89 0.65 -19.00
N SER A 208 -10.07 1.55 -19.57
CA SER A 208 -9.40 1.28 -20.84
C SER A 208 -8.40 0.14 -20.73
N GLN A 209 -7.61 0.04 -19.65
CA GLN A 209 -6.64 -1.05 -19.50
C GLN A 209 -7.32 -2.38 -19.20
N LEU A 210 -8.35 -2.41 -18.35
CA LEU A 210 -9.14 -3.61 -18.11
C LEU A 210 -9.75 -4.16 -19.40
N ALA A 211 -10.31 -3.27 -20.23
CA ALA A 211 -10.88 -3.65 -21.52
C ALA A 211 -9.83 -4.29 -22.46
N ARG A 212 -8.60 -3.75 -22.47
CA ARG A 212 -7.48 -4.32 -23.22
C ARG A 212 -7.02 -5.67 -22.67
N ASP A 213 -6.96 -5.83 -21.35
CA ASP A 213 -6.52 -7.07 -20.69
C ASP A 213 -7.42 -8.26 -21.06
N VAL A 214 -8.73 -8.04 -21.24
CA VAL A 214 -9.68 -9.07 -21.69
C VAL A 214 -9.96 -9.03 -23.21
N ASN A 215 -9.26 -8.18 -23.96
CA ASN A 215 -9.41 -7.98 -25.39
C ASN A 215 -10.88 -7.78 -25.84
N ALA A 216 -11.59 -6.89 -25.13
CA ALA A 216 -13.00 -6.63 -25.39
C ALA A 216 -13.33 -5.13 -25.27
N SER A 217 -14.54 -4.75 -25.68
CA SER A 217 -15.02 -3.39 -25.45
C SER A 217 -15.24 -3.13 -23.95
N ALA A 218 -15.14 -1.88 -23.52
CA ALA A 218 -15.35 -1.51 -22.11
C ALA A 218 -16.73 -1.90 -21.54
N ARG A 219 -17.72 -2.14 -22.41
CA ARG A 219 -19.09 -2.52 -22.04
C ARG A 219 -19.38 -4.02 -22.22
N THR A 220 -18.47 -4.78 -22.83
CA THR A 220 -18.63 -6.23 -22.98
C THR A 220 -18.60 -6.87 -21.59
N ARG A 221 -19.56 -7.76 -21.31
CA ARG A 221 -19.73 -8.38 -20.00
C ARG A 221 -19.04 -9.75 -19.98
N HIS A 222 -18.29 -9.99 -18.92
CA HIS A 222 -17.55 -11.21 -18.66
C HIS A 222 -17.94 -11.75 -17.29
N TYR A 223 -17.80 -13.06 -17.07
CA TYR A 223 -17.99 -13.63 -15.74
C TYR A 223 -16.88 -13.17 -14.79
N TYR A 224 -17.21 -13.06 -13.50
CA TYR A 224 -16.27 -12.54 -12.49
C TYR A 224 -14.92 -13.28 -12.47
N TYR A 225 -14.91 -14.59 -12.77
CA TYR A 225 -13.68 -15.39 -12.75
C TYR A 225 -12.68 -14.96 -13.82
N GLU A 226 -13.12 -14.39 -14.94
CA GLU A 226 -12.20 -13.88 -15.97
C GLU A 226 -11.38 -12.69 -15.45
N TRP A 227 -11.96 -11.89 -14.54
CA TRP A 227 -11.27 -10.77 -13.91
C TRP A 227 -10.35 -11.20 -12.76
N LEU A 228 -10.70 -12.28 -12.06
CA LEU A 228 -10.00 -12.75 -10.85
C LEU A 228 -8.96 -13.84 -11.12
N MET A 229 -8.98 -14.47 -12.29
CA MET A 229 -8.08 -15.57 -12.62
C MET A 229 -6.64 -15.07 -12.76
N PHE A 230 -5.74 -15.63 -11.94
CA PHE A 230 -4.31 -15.35 -12.04
C PHE A 230 -3.69 -16.13 -13.21
N PRO A 231 -2.71 -15.55 -13.91
CA PRO A 231 -1.99 -16.26 -14.96
C PRO A 231 -1.04 -17.30 -14.38
N SER A 232 -0.93 -18.46 -15.04
CA SER A 232 -0.01 -19.56 -14.69
C SER A 232 1.44 -19.23 -15.01
N THR A 233 2.00 -18.24 -14.31
CA THR A 233 3.36 -17.70 -14.52
C THR A 233 4.25 -17.92 -13.29
N ALA A 234 5.56 -17.94 -13.50
CA ALA A 234 6.51 -17.86 -12.39
C ALA A 234 6.32 -16.51 -11.66
N GLY A 235 6.12 -16.55 -10.33
CA GLY A 235 5.80 -15.36 -9.52
C GLY A 235 4.31 -15.16 -9.20
N MET A 236 3.43 -16.03 -9.70
CA MET A 236 1.98 -15.98 -9.38
C MET A 236 1.72 -16.00 -7.87
N MET A 237 2.38 -16.91 -7.13
CA MET A 237 2.16 -17.04 -5.68
C MET A 237 2.62 -15.80 -4.92
N GLU A 238 3.78 -15.24 -5.27
CA GLU A 238 4.28 -13.98 -4.69
C GLU A 238 3.31 -12.84 -4.96
N SER A 239 2.76 -12.75 -6.18
CA SER A 239 1.76 -11.73 -6.55
C SER A 239 0.46 -11.89 -5.78
N LYS A 240 0.01 -13.14 -5.57
CA LYS A 240 -1.21 -13.42 -4.80
C LYS A 240 -1.05 -13.04 -3.32
N GLU A 241 0.11 -13.35 -2.73
CA GLU A 241 0.44 -12.96 -1.36
C GLU A 241 0.58 -11.44 -1.21
N ALA A 242 1.27 -10.79 -2.15
CA ALA A 242 1.39 -9.33 -2.18
C ALA A 242 0.02 -8.66 -2.27
N LEU A 243 -0.85 -9.16 -3.14
CA LEU A 243 -2.20 -8.62 -3.31
C LEU A 243 -3.06 -8.82 -2.05
N ALA A 244 -3.00 -10.00 -1.42
CA ALA A 244 -3.70 -10.29 -0.18
C ALA A 244 -3.23 -9.40 0.99
N TRP A 245 -1.93 -9.10 1.06
CA TRP A 245 -1.39 -8.16 2.05
C TRP A 245 -1.69 -6.70 1.71
N LEU A 246 -1.64 -6.28 0.44
CA LEU A 246 -1.96 -4.90 0.05
C LEU A 246 -3.40 -4.52 0.38
N GLY A 247 -4.34 -5.45 0.20
CA GLY A 247 -5.76 -5.25 0.51
C GLY A 247 -6.23 -5.99 1.76
N ASP A 248 -5.35 -6.18 2.75
CA ASP A 248 -5.75 -6.78 4.03
C ASP A 248 -6.69 -5.89 4.82
N ASP A 249 -6.72 -4.59 4.55
CA ASP A 249 -7.66 -3.63 5.13
C ASP A 249 -9.04 -3.61 4.46
N CYS A 250 -9.20 -4.21 3.28
CA CYS A 250 -10.45 -4.21 2.53
C CYS A 250 -11.58 -4.89 3.30
N ASP A 251 -12.77 -4.30 3.19
CA ASP A 251 -14.00 -4.80 3.81
C ASP A 251 -14.95 -5.36 2.75
N SER A 252 -15.57 -6.50 3.02
CA SER A 252 -16.41 -7.20 2.03
C SER A 252 -17.76 -6.52 1.76
N GLU A 253 -18.22 -5.64 2.64
CA GLU A 253 -19.48 -4.89 2.49
C GLU A 253 -19.23 -3.53 1.85
N HIS A 254 -18.21 -2.81 2.31
CA HIS A 254 -17.90 -1.45 1.84
C HIS A 254 -17.01 -1.43 0.60
N GLN A 255 -16.10 -2.40 0.45
CA GLN A 255 -15.18 -2.50 -0.69
C GLN A 255 -15.25 -3.88 -1.35
N PRO A 256 -16.44 -4.34 -1.78
CA PRO A 256 -16.66 -5.71 -2.21
C PRO A 256 -15.81 -6.13 -3.42
N VAL A 257 -15.53 -5.23 -4.37
CA VAL A 257 -14.74 -5.53 -5.57
C VAL A 257 -13.27 -5.68 -5.20
N SER A 258 -12.73 -4.74 -4.43
CA SER A 258 -11.36 -4.78 -3.93
C SER A 258 -11.13 -5.99 -3.03
N PHE A 259 -12.06 -6.27 -2.11
CA PHE A 259 -12.03 -7.46 -1.27
C PHE A 259 -11.99 -8.75 -2.08
N ALA A 260 -12.90 -8.93 -3.05
CA ALA A 260 -12.91 -10.13 -3.90
C ALA A 260 -11.64 -10.26 -4.76
N THR A 261 -11.04 -9.13 -5.12
CA THR A 261 -9.79 -9.05 -5.89
C THR A 261 -8.58 -9.48 -5.05
N THR A 262 -8.51 -9.03 -3.79
CA THR A 262 -7.33 -9.21 -2.93
C THR A 262 -7.43 -10.46 -2.06
N GLN A 263 -8.59 -10.72 -1.49
CA GLN A 263 -8.86 -11.83 -0.56
C GLN A 263 -9.39 -13.08 -1.28
N THR A 264 -8.73 -13.47 -2.38
CA THR A 264 -9.16 -14.60 -3.24
C THR A 264 -9.32 -15.95 -2.53
N HIS A 265 -8.75 -16.13 -1.33
CA HIS A 265 -8.90 -17.33 -0.50
C HIS A 265 -10.20 -17.34 0.33
N GLN A 266 -10.87 -16.20 0.50
CA GLN A 266 -12.11 -16.06 1.28
C GLN A 266 -13.37 -16.15 0.41
N GLY A 267 -13.21 -16.45 -0.88
CA GLY A 267 -14.31 -16.48 -1.84
C GLY A 267 -14.70 -15.10 -2.34
N VAL A 268 -15.86 -15.02 -2.99
CA VAL A 268 -16.32 -13.81 -3.67
C VAL A 268 -17.42 -13.16 -2.85
N SER A 269 -17.20 -11.91 -2.44
CA SER A 269 -18.14 -11.07 -1.68
C SER A 269 -19.50 -10.97 -2.36
N LEU A 270 -20.54 -10.65 -1.58
CA LEU A 270 -21.90 -10.48 -2.11
C LEU A 270 -22.01 -9.26 -3.03
N GLY A 271 -21.28 -8.18 -2.72
CA GLY A 271 -21.28 -6.97 -3.54
C GLY A 271 -20.49 -7.07 -4.85
N MET A 272 -19.67 -8.11 -5.04
CA MET A 272 -18.91 -8.30 -6.28
C MET A 272 -19.84 -8.74 -7.42
N PRO A 273 -19.90 -7.99 -8.54
CA PRO A 273 -20.72 -8.38 -9.68
C PRO A 273 -20.31 -9.74 -10.26
N ARG A 274 -21.26 -10.66 -10.42
CA ARG A 274 -21.00 -12.00 -10.99
C ARG A 274 -20.76 -11.99 -12.50
N ILE A 275 -21.33 -11.01 -13.18
CA ILE A 275 -21.12 -10.72 -14.59
C ILE A 275 -20.95 -9.20 -14.71
N CYS A 276 -19.80 -8.74 -15.20
CA CYS A 276 -19.50 -7.32 -15.32
C CYS A 276 -18.55 -7.02 -16.48
N SER A 277 -18.56 -5.76 -16.90
CA SER A 277 -17.65 -5.23 -17.91
C SER A 277 -16.49 -4.48 -17.27
N ALA A 278 -15.45 -4.19 -18.05
CA ALA A 278 -14.34 -3.34 -17.61
C ALA A 278 -14.84 -1.98 -17.08
N MET A 279 -15.86 -1.39 -17.71
CA MET A 279 -16.50 -0.16 -17.23
C MET A 279 -17.07 -0.31 -15.82
N ARG A 280 -17.82 -1.40 -15.56
CA ARG A 280 -18.42 -1.62 -14.23
C ARG A 280 -17.37 -1.93 -13.18
N LEU A 281 -16.40 -2.79 -13.50
CA LEU A 281 -15.35 -3.20 -12.58
C LEU A 281 -14.40 -2.05 -12.24
N GLY A 282 -13.88 -1.37 -13.28
CA GLY A 282 -12.95 -0.26 -13.13
C GLY A 282 -13.57 0.93 -12.39
N SER A 283 -14.82 1.29 -12.71
CA SER A 283 -15.51 2.35 -11.96
C SER A 283 -15.67 2.01 -10.49
N ALA A 284 -16.18 0.82 -10.18
CA ALA A 284 -16.41 0.42 -8.79
C ALA A 284 -15.11 0.38 -7.99
N MET A 285 -14.02 -0.18 -8.54
CA MET A 285 -12.75 -0.24 -7.83
C MET A 285 -12.11 1.13 -7.60
N VAL A 286 -12.26 2.07 -8.55
CA VAL A 286 -11.83 3.46 -8.36
C VAL A 286 -12.63 4.16 -7.27
N ASP A 287 -13.95 3.94 -7.23
CA ASP A 287 -14.81 4.48 -6.17
C ASP A 287 -14.42 3.93 -4.80
N GLU A 288 -14.24 2.61 -4.69
CA GLU A 288 -13.85 1.96 -3.44
C GLU A 288 -12.49 2.44 -2.93
N VAL A 289 -11.52 2.73 -3.81
CA VAL A 289 -10.17 3.16 -3.40
C VAL A 289 -10.09 4.66 -3.09
N PHE A 290 -10.79 5.51 -3.84
CA PHE A 290 -10.62 6.96 -3.76
C PHE A 290 -11.82 7.75 -3.23
N ILE A 291 -13.02 7.19 -3.25
CA ILE A 291 -14.26 7.90 -2.86
C ILE A 291 -14.78 7.39 -1.52
N ASP A 292 -14.81 6.08 -1.32
CA ASP A 292 -15.36 5.47 -0.10
C ASP A 292 -14.40 5.63 1.08
N GLY A 293 -14.58 6.71 1.84
CA GLY A 293 -14.04 6.91 3.19
C GLY A 293 -12.54 7.23 3.30
N ARG A 294 -11.74 7.10 2.23
CA ARG A 294 -10.28 7.36 2.27
C ARG A 294 -9.87 8.80 1.91
N PHE A 295 -10.69 9.53 1.15
CA PHE A 295 -10.42 10.93 0.74
C PHE A 295 -11.64 11.87 0.85
N ALA A 296 -12.72 11.45 1.50
CA ALA A 296 -13.86 12.31 1.74
C ALA A 296 -13.42 13.53 2.59
N LYS A 297 -13.40 14.71 1.96
CA LYS A 297 -13.24 16.01 2.62
C LYS A 297 -14.59 16.53 3.10
#